data_AF-C0FR31-F1
#
_entry.id   AF-C0FR31-F1
#
_cell.length_a   1.000
_cell.length_b   1.000
_cell.length_c   1.000
_cell.angle_alpha   90.00
_cell.angle_beta   90.00
_cell.angle_gamma   90.00
#
_symmetry.space_group_name_H-M   'P 1'
#
loop_
_entity.id
_entity.type
_entity.pdbx_description
1 polymer ?
#
loop_
_entity_poly.entity_id
_entity_poly.type
_entity_poly.pdbx_seq_one_letter_code
_entity_poly.pdbx_strand_id
1 'polypeptide(L)'
;MMQSISSYINPNTRALTSNYKNTVIKDKEAYNGAMSQHLLNPVEDLAQALKTPIKLAKGASLSRQNNSVNIAEGQSIRVNGGHVLTVTTHGVEVSGGDNPYDTESYVKAQRMADALASMLRNAGGTMTTVAHSKEEYARYTEGITDVMSYLGIDTSKDFTVNGMKYSKNKDGWYESEANSEAQTAYEQLKANNRTYQFADEKPKNRLLILVIITFKQYRRV
;
A
#
# COMPACT_ATOMS: atom_id res chain seq x y z
N MET A 1 17.23 -39.05 -31.09
CA MET A 1 17.34 -39.10 -29.61
C MET A 1 17.20 -37.67 -29.08
N MET A 2 16.05 -37.29 -28.49
CA MET A 2 15.95 -36.02 -27.76
C MET A 2 16.70 -36.17 -26.43
N GLN A 3 17.78 -35.40 -26.25
CA GLN A 3 18.49 -35.32 -24.98
C GLN A 3 17.66 -34.48 -24.00
N SER A 4 17.27 -35.06 -22.85
CA SER A 4 16.59 -34.30 -21.81
C SER A 4 17.61 -33.42 -21.08
N ILE A 5 17.59 -32.11 -21.34
CA ILE A 5 18.36 -31.15 -20.56
C ILE A 5 17.55 -30.84 -19.30
N SER A 6 18.13 -31.14 -18.13
CA SER A 6 17.55 -30.70 -16.86
C SER A 6 17.98 -29.26 -16.61
N SER A 7 17.03 -28.37 -16.33
CA SER A 7 17.27 -26.96 -16.01
C SER A 7 16.80 -26.68 -14.58
N TYR A 8 17.58 -25.90 -13.84
CA TYR A 8 17.37 -25.50 -12.45
C TYR A 8 17.47 -23.97 -12.35
N ILE A 9 16.90 -23.37 -11.31
CA ILE A 9 17.10 -21.95 -10.99
C ILE A 9 18.24 -21.84 -9.98
N ASN A 10 19.24 -20.99 -10.24
CA ASN A 10 20.30 -20.69 -9.28
C ASN A 10 19.78 -19.66 -8.25
N PRO A 11 19.65 -20.00 -6.95
CA PRO A 11 19.12 -19.07 -5.95
C PRO A 11 20.05 -17.89 -5.66
N ASN A 12 21.33 -17.99 -6.03
CA ASN A 12 22.33 -16.94 -5.81
C ASN A 12 22.37 -15.91 -6.96
N THR A 13 21.97 -16.30 -8.18
CA THR A 13 22.03 -15.41 -9.37
C THR A 13 20.69 -15.24 -10.09
N ARG A 14 19.67 -16.00 -9.71
CA ARG A 14 18.33 -16.09 -10.34
C ARG A 14 18.31 -16.51 -11.81
N ALA A 15 19.43 -16.93 -12.37
CA ALA A 15 19.53 -17.43 -13.74
C ALA A 15 19.21 -18.94 -13.83
N LEU A 16 18.78 -19.38 -15.02
CA LEU A 16 18.62 -20.80 -15.34
C LEU A 16 20.00 -21.47 -15.52
N THR A 17 20.15 -22.67 -14.97
CA THR A 17 21.40 -23.46 -15.00
C THR A 17 21.07 -24.93 -15.21
N SER A 18 21.85 -25.65 -16.02
CA SER A 18 21.68 -27.10 -16.17
C SER A 18 22.43 -27.92 -15.11
N ASN A 19 23.25 -27.25 -14.29
CA ASN A 19 24.05 -27.87 -13.24
C ASN A 19 23.36 -27.74 -11.87
N TYR A 20 22.98 -28.89 -11.28
CA TYR A 20 22.32 -28.95 -9.98
C TYR A 20 23.17 -28.39 -8.83
N LYS A 21 24.51 -28.41 -8.92
CA LYS A 21 25.38 -27.87 -7.86
C LYS A 21 25.21 -26.35 -7.68
N ASN A 22 24.71 -25.68 -8.71
CA ASN A 22 24.43 -24.24 -8.67
C ASN A 22 23.13 -23.90 -7.93
N THR A 23 22.37 -24.89 -7.44
CA THR A 23 21.16 -24.66 -6.62
C THR A 23 21.46 -24.56 -5.12
N VAL A 24 22.71 -24.78 -4.71
CA VAL A 24 23.12 -24.64 -3.31
C VAL A 24 23.17 -23.15 -2.96
N ILE A 25 22.41 -22.75 -1.95
CA ILE A 25 22.49 -21.43 -1.34
C ILE A 25 23.85 -21.35 -0.64
N LYS A 26 24.75 -20.53 -1.18
CA LYS A 26 26.13 -20.43 -0.69
C LYS A 26 26.22 -19.67 0.63
N ASP A 27 25.33 -18.70 0.81
CA ASP A 27 25.24 -17.87 1.99
C ASP A 27 23.78 -17.81 2.45
N LYS A 28 23.46 -18.62 3.47
CA LYS A 28 22.09 -18.69 4.00
C LYS A 28 21.70 -17.42 4.75
N GLU A 29 22.64 -16.73 5.37
CA GLU A 29 22.36 -15.48 6.11
C GLU A 29 22.15 -14.32 5.14
N ALA A 30 22.96 -14.21 4.08
CA ALA A 30 22.71 -13.22 3.03
C ALA A 30 21.45 -13.54 2.20
N TYR A 31 21.15 -14.82 1.94
CA TYR A 31 19.92 -15.22 1.25
C TYR A 31 18.68 -14.92 2.11
N ASN A 32 18.70 -15.30 3.38
CA ASN A 32 17.60 -14.99 4.31
C ASN A 32 17.52 -13.49 4.56
N GLY A 33 18.65 -12.80 4.71
CA GLY A 33 18.74 -11.35 4.85
C GLY A 33 18.15 -10.64 3.63
N ALA A 34 18.46 -11.07 2.41
CA ALA A 34 17.86 -10.54 1.19
C ALA A 34 16.36 -10.86 1.11
N MET A 35 15.92 -12.01 1.60
CA MET A 35 14.50 -12.36 1.64
C MET A 35 13.74 -11.58 2.72
N SER A 36 14.40 -11.30 3.85
CA SER A 36 13.89 -10.52 4.98
C SER A 36 13.88 -9.02 4.71
N GLN A 37 14.82 -8.51 3.90
CA GLN A 37 14.87 -7.12 3.44
C GLN A 37 13.74 -6.78 2.46
N HIS A 38 13.08 -7.78 1.88
CA HIS A 38 11.97 -7.62 0.95
C HIS A 38 10.65 -8.14 1.50
N LEU A 39 10.55 -8.35 2.83
CA LEU A 39 9.27 -8.68 3.44
C LEU A 39 8.32 -7.49 3.27
N LEU A 40 7.10 -7.80 2.85
CA LEU A 40 6.00 -6.86 2.85
C LEU A 40 5.88 -6.21 4.21
N ASN A 41 5.44 -4.95 4.23
CA ASN A 41 5.07 -4.30 5.48
C ASN A 41 4.13 -5.24 6.26
N PRO A 42 4.37 -5.45 7.56
CA PRO A 42 3.48 -6.26 8.38
C PRO A 42 2.05 -5.72 8.26
N VAL A 43 1.06 -6.62 8.41
CA VAL A 43 -0.35 -6.23 8.38
C VAL A 43 -0.54 -5.07 9.37
N GLU A 44 -1.10 -3.98 8.85
CA GLU A 44 -1.30 -2.75 9.58
C GLU A 44 -2.22 -2.98 10.79
N ASP A 45 -1.73 -2.66 11.99
CA ASP A 45 -2.55 -2.68 13.21
C ASP A 45 -3.41 -1.41 13.26
N LEU A 46 -4.58 -1.48 12.63
CA LEU A 46 -5.52 -0.36 12.56
C LEU A 46 -5.98 0.11 13.94
N ALA A 47 -6.10 -0.79 14.91
CA ALA A 47 -6.52 -0.42 16.26
C ALA A 47 -5.46 0.45 16.94
N GLN A 48 -4.18 0.11 16.76
CA GLN A 48 -3.07 0.92 17.23
C GLN A 48 -2.92 2.22 16.42
N ALA A 49 -3.10 2.16 15.10
CA ALA A 49 -3.02 3.32 14.22
C ALA A 49 -4.06 4.39 14.60
N LEU A 50 -5.30 3.99 14.89
CA LEU A 50 -6.38 4.91 15.28
C LEU A 50 -6.15 5.56 16.64
N LYS A 51 -5.55 4.85 17.60
CA LYS A 51 -5.16 5.39 18.92
C LYS A 51 -3.95 6.31 18.87
N THR A 52 -3.10 6.15 17.87
CA THR A 52 -1.89 6.96 17.73
C THR A 52 -2.26 8.35 17.22
N PRO A 53 -1.78 9.42 17.87
CA PRO A 53 -2.01 10.78 17.39
C PRO A 53 -1.50 10.98 15.96
N ILE A 54 -2.26 11.74 15.18
CA ILE A 54 -1.92 12.14 13.81
C ILE A 54 -0.75 13.13 13.87
N LYS A 55 0.31 12.85 13.11
CA LYS A 55 1.41 13.81 12.92
C LYS A 55 0.99 14.90 11.94
N LEU A 56 0.60 16.04 12.47
CA LEU A 56 0.15 17.20 11.69
C LEU A 56 1.30 18.17 11.40
N ALA A 57 1.11 19.07 10.43
CA ALA A 57 2.07 20.11 10.15
C ALA A 57 2.14 21.12 11.30
N LYS A 58 3.30 21.79 11.47
CA LYS A 58 3.49 22.84 12.48
C LYS A 58 2.63 24.08 12.24
N GLY A 59 2.22 24.31 10.98
CA GLY A 59 1.40 25.45 10.58
C GLY A 59 0.67 25.16 9.28
N ALA A 60 -0.51 25.76 9.13
CA ALA A 60 -1.32 25.64 7.93
C ALA A 60 -0.72 26.50 6.81
N SER A 61 -0.62 25.96 5.59
CA SER A 61 -0.17 26.72 4.43
C SER A 61 -0.70 26.14 3.13
N LEU A 62 -0.96 26.98 2.13
CA LEU A 62 -1.35 26.57 0.77
C LEU A 62 -0.33 27.10 -0.23
N SER A 63 0.20 26.22 -1.09
CA SER A 63 0.97 26.61 -2.27
C SER A 63 0.23 26.16 -3.53
N ARG A 64 -0.39 27.11 -4.22
CA ARG A 64 -1.08 26.88 -5.50
C ARG A 64 -0.09 26.51 -6.62
N GLN A 65 1.12 27.08 -6.59
CA GLN A 65 2.16 26.78 -7.58
C GLN A 65 2.60 25.32 -7.50
N ASN A 66 2.79 24.81 -6.28
CA ASN A 66 3.24 23.43 -6.07
C ASN A 66 2.08 22.45 -5.88
N ASN A 67 0.84 22.91 -6.03
CA ASN A 67 -0.38 22.17 -5.74
C ASN A 67 -0.28 21.39 -4.41
N SER A 68 0.04 22.11 -3.33
CA SER A 68 0.34 21.48 -2.04
C SER A 68 -0.29 22.24 -0.87
N VAL A 69 -0.63 21.49 0.17
CA VAL A 69 -1.21 22.02 1.40
C VAL A 69 -0.52 21.39 2.60
N ASN A 70 -0.21 22.23 3.59
CA ASN A 70 0.10 21.79 4.94
C ASN A 70 -1.13 22.03 5.81
N ILE A 71 -1.53 20.99 6.52
CA ILE A 71 -2.69 20.95 7.40
C ILE A 71 -2.19 20.75 8.83
N ALA A 72 -2.55 21.70 9.69
CA ALA A 72 -2.13 21.77 11.08
C ALA A 72 -3.28 21.51 12.05
N GLU A 73 -2.94 21.24 13.32
CA GLU A 73 -3.92 21.13 14.40
C GLU A 73 -4.72 22.43 14.57
N GLY A 74 -6.01 22.29 14.83
CA GLY A 74 -6.94 23.40 15.00
C GLY A 74 -7.36 24.08 13.69
N GLN A 75 -6.86 23.62 12.53
CA GLN A 75 -7.30 24.16 11.25
C GLN A 75 -8.77 23.82 11.01
N SER A 76 -9.56 24.85 10.68
CA SER A 76 -10.97 24.72 10.35
C SER A 76 -11.21 24.90 8.85
N ILE A 77 -11.98 24.00 8.26
CA ILE A 77 -12.39 24.03 6.85
C ILE A 77 -13.90 24.15 6.82
N ARG A 78 -14.41 25.28 6.31
CA ARG A 78 -15.86 25.44 6.09
C ARG A 78 -16.26 24.68 4.84
N VAL A 79 -17.30 23.86 4.95
CA VAL A 79 -17.87 23.08 3.87
C VAL A 79 -19.36 23.39 3.73
N ASN A 80 -20.01 22.86 2.68
CA ASN A 80 -21.41 23.13 2.41
C ASN A 80 -22.35 22.85 3.60
N GLY A 81 -23.49 23.54 3.59
CA GLY A 81 -24.54 23.44 4.61
C GLY A 81 -24.14 24.01 5.97
N GLY A 82 -23.15 24.92 6.01
CA GLY A 82 -22.70 25.58 7.23
C GLY A 82 -21.84 24.72 8.15
N HIS A 83 -21.41 23.54 7.68
CA HIS A 83 -20.56 22.65 8.47
C HIS A 83 -19.10 23.10 8.48
N VAL A 84 -18.40 22.74 9.55
CA VAL A 84 -16.99 23.04 9.76
C VAL A 84 -16.27 21.75 10.14
N LEU A 85 -15.25 21.41 9.36
CA LEU A 85 -14.32 20.33 9.66
C LEU A 85 -13.15 20.90 10.47
N THR A 86 -12.95 20.43 11.69
CA THR A 86 -11.85 20.87 12.57
C THR A 86 -10.84 19.75 12.72
N VAL A 87 -9.60 20.03 12.31
CA VAL A 87 -8.51 19.05 12.36
C VAL A 87 -7.96 18.96 13.78
N THR A 88 -7.90 17.75 14.33
CA THR A 88 -7.32 17.46 15.64
C THR A 88 -6.22 16.41 15.52
N THR A 89 -5.43 16.25 16.57
CA THR A 89 -4.45 15.16 16.68
C THR A 89 -5.09 13.77 16.74
N HIS A 90 -6.41 13.64 16.89
CA HIS A 90 -7.09 12.34 16.98
C HIS A 90 -8.02 12.06 15.78
N GLY A 91 -8.24 13.04 14.89
CA GLY A 91 -9.13 12.89 13.75
C GLY A 91 -9.56 14.24 13.19
N VAL A 92 -10.72 14.24 12.56
CA VAL A 92 -11.37 15.46 12.06
C VAL A 92 -12.78 15.49 12.61
N GLU A 93 -13.11 16.56 13.33
CA GLU A 93 -14.42 16.75 13.94
C GLU A 93 -15.33 17.54 13.02
N VAL A 94 -16.61 17.17 12.95
CA VAL A 94 -17.63 17.92 12.23
C VAL A 94 -18.46 18.72 13.22
N SER A 95 -18.60 20.02 12.98
CA SER A 95 -19.44 20.92 13.76
C SER A 95 -20.21 21.88 12.85
N GLY A 96 -21.03 22.76 13.43
CA GLY A 96 -21.88 23.67 12.67
C GLY A 96 -23.04 22.97 11.98
N GLY A 97 -23.55 23.58 10.91
CA GLY A 97 -24.76 23.14 10.22
C GLY A 97 -25.84 24.22 10.27
N ASP A 98 -26.31 24.63 9.09
CA ASP A 98 -27.37 25.64 8.98
C ASP A 98 -28.73 25.10 9.43
N ASN A 99 -28.95 23.80 9.21
CA ASN A 99 -30.18 23.09 9.59
C ASN A 99 -29.84 21.79 10.34
N PRO A 100 -30.24 21.64 11.62
CA PRO A 100 -29.95 20.44 12.41
C PRO A 100 -30.71 19.18 11.93
N TYR A 101 -31.71 19.34 11.04
CA TYR A 101 -32.46 18.22 10.45
C TYR A 101 -32.01 17.87 9.02
N ASP A 102 -31.04 18.60 8.45
CA ASP A 102 -30.44 18.25 7.18
C ASP A 102 -29.40 17.14 7.38
N THR A 103 -29.90 15.91 7.43
CA THR A 103 -29.08 14.72 7.65
C THR A 103 -28.18 14.42 6.45
N GLU A 104 -28.55 14.84 5.24
CA GLU A 104 -27.77 14.59 4.03
C GLU A 104 -26.50 15.45 4.02
N SER A 105 -26.63 16.74 4.29
CA SER A 105 -25.50 17.66 4.43
C SER A 105 -24.54 17.20 5.54
N TYR A 106 -25.08 16.81 6.69
CA TYR A 106 -24.27 16.31 7.80
C TYR A 106 -23.53 15.01 7.45
N VAL A 107 -24.20 14.05 6.81
CA VAL A 107 -23.59 12.79 6.37
C VAL A 107 -22.48 13.07 5.35
N LYS A 108 -22.68 14.03 4.45
CA LYS A 108 -21.64 14.44 3.50
C LYS A 108 -20.43 15.06 4.21
N ALA A 109 -20.65 15.93 5.21
CA ALA A 109 -19.60 16.50 6.02
C ALA A 109 -18.81 15.44 6.80
N GLN A 110 -19.49 14.44 7.37
CA GLN A 110 -18.86 13.30 8.04
C GLN A 110 -17.97 12.49 7.08
N ARG A 111 -18.44 12.19 5.86
CA ARG A 111 -17.62 11.49 4.86
C ARG A 111 -16.36 12.26 4.50
N MET A 112 -16.46 13.58 4.38
CA MET A 112 -15.29 14.45 4.15
C MET A 112 -14.32 14.42 5.33
N ALA A 113 -14.82 14.45 6.56
CA ALA A 113 -14.02 14.34 7.78
C ALA A 113 -13.28 13.01 7.87
N ASP A 114 -13.99 11.90 7.67
CA ASP A 114 -13.43 10.54 7.68
C ASP A 114 -12.32 10.39 6.64
N ALA A 115 -12.58 10.85 5.41
CA ALA A 115 -11.61 10.80 4.32
C ALA A 115 -10.36 11.64 4.64
N LEU A 116 -10.54 12.86 5.13
CA LEU A 116 -9.44 13.74 5.52
C LEU A 116 -8.63 13.14 6.68
N ALA A 117 -9.28 12.55 7.69
CA ALA A 117 -8.61 11.90 8.81
C ALA A 117 -7.72 10.74 8.33
N SER A 118 -8.23 9.88 7.45
CA SER A 118 -7.46 8.78 6.84
C SER A 118 -6.26 9.29 6.04
N MET A 119 -6.46 10.33 5.22
CA MET A 119 -5.35 10.95 4.48
C MET A 119 -4.31 11.55 5.40
N LEU A 120 -4.69 12.26 6.47
CA LEU A 120 -3.74 12.88 7.39
C LEU A 120 -2.97 11.83 8.21
N ARG A 121 -3.62 10.73 8.61
CA ARG A 121 -2.94 9.58 9.22
C ARG A 121 -1.91 8.98 8.27
N ASN A 122 -2.26 8.88 6.99
CA ASN A 122 -1.36 8.37 5.97
C ASN A 122 -0.19 9.31 5.68
N ALA A 123 -0.45 10.60 5.50
CA ALA A 123 0.58 11.61 5.29
C ALA A 123 1.53 11.74 6.49
N GLY A 124 1.00 11.58 7.71
CA GLY A 124 1.78 11.54 8.94
C GLY A 124 2.55 10.22 9.18
N GLY A 125 2.36 9.22 8.32
CA GLY A 125 2.97 7.89 8.43
C GLY A 125 2.45 7.04 9.59
N THR A 126 1.34 7.45 10.22
CA THR A 126 0.63 6.63 11.22
C THR A 126 -0.15 5.51 10.55
N MET A 127 -0.62 5.75 9.32
CA MET A 127 -1.23 4.73 8.48
C MET A 127 -0.47 4.53 7.16
N THR A 128 -0.39 3.30 6.68
CA THR A 128 0.25 2.97 5.39
C THR A 128 -0.73 2.92 4.23
N THR A 129 -1.98 2.55 4.52
CA THR A 129 -3.08 2.48 3.54
C THR A 129 -4.15 3.49 3.88
N VAL A 130 -4.91 3.95 2.87
CA VAL A 130 -5.99 4.95 3.05
C VAL A 130 -7.39 4.33 3.01
N ALA A 131 -7.51 3.11 2.47
CA ALA A 131 -8.75 2.34 2.37
C ALA A 131 -8.44 0.84 2.15
N HIS A 132 -9.39 -0.03 2.49
CA HIS A 132 -9.22 -1.50 2.45
C HIS A 132 -10.19 -2.20 1.48
N SER A 133 -11.18 -1.48 0.94
CA SER A 133 -12.13 -2.00 -0.06
C SER A 133 -12.37 -0.99 -1.19
N LYS A 134 -12.94 -1.46 -2.30
CA LYS A 134 -13.26 -0.59 -3.45
C LYS A 134 -14.27 0.50 -3.07
N GLU A 135 -15.25 0.12 -2.26
CA GLU A 135 -16.31 1.00 -1.78
C GLU A 135 -15.78 2.06 -0.80
N GLU A 136 -14.77 1.71 -0.01
CA GLU A 136 -14.04 2.68 0.83
C GLU A 136 -13.18 3.60 -0.02
N TYR A 137 -12.44 3.07 -1.02
CA TYR A 137 -11.65 3.90 -1.93
C TYR A 137 -12.50 4.90 -2.70
N ALA A 138 -13.71 4.51 -3.15
CA ALA A 138 -14.64 5.41 -3.81
C ALA A 138 -15.07 6.55 -2.88
N ARG A 139 -15.51 6.22 -1.65
CA ARG A 139 -15.93 7.20 -0.64
C ARG A 139 -14.79 8.12 -0.21
N TYR A 140 -13.61 7.56 0.00
CA TYR A 140 -12.38 8.28 0.30
C TYR A 140 -12.03 9.26 -0.83
N THR A 141 -12.03 8.79 -2.08
CA THR A 141 -11.68 9.61 -3.24
C THR A 141 -12.66 10.76 -3.44
N GLU A 142 -13.96 10.52 -3.27
CA GLU A 142 -14.99 11.56 -3.31
C GLU A 142 -14.78 12.58 -2.19
N GLY A 143 -14.66 12.13 -0.94
CA GLY A 143 -14.47 13.00 0.22
C GLY A 143 -13.21 13.86 0.12
N ILE A 144 -12.09 13.28 -0.31
CA ILE A 144 -10.85 14.03 -0.53
C ILE A 144 -10.99 15.03 -1.68
N THR A 145 -11.65 14.65 -2.78
CA THR A 145 -11.85 15.58 -3.91
C THR A 145 -12.61 16.82 -3.45
N ASP A 146 -13.66 16.64 -2.65
CA ASP A 146 -14.43 17.75 -2.10
C ASP A 146 -13.57 18.60 -1.14
N VAL A 147 -12.93 17.99 -0.14
CA VAL A 147 -12.09 18.72 0.84
C VAL A 147 -10.97 19.51 0.18
N MET A 148 -10.25 18.88 -0.75
CA MET A 148 -9.13 19.52 -1.47
C MET A 148 -9.63 20.69 -2.32
N SER A 149 -10.82 20.58 -2.90
CA SER A 149 -11.44 21.69 -3.62
C SER A 149 -11.73 22.89 -2.71
N TYR A 150 -12.26 22.66 -1.49
CA TYR A 150 -12.44 23.73 -0.49
C TYR A 150 -11.12 24.37 -0.05
N LEU A 151 -10.03 23.59 0.00
CA LEU A 151 -8.69 24.08 0.30
C LEU A 151 -8.02 24.80 -0.89
N GLY A 152 -8.61 24.73 -2.08
CA GLY A 152 -8.09 25.36 -3.30
C GLY A 152 -6.97 24.58 -3.99
N ILE A 153 -6.91 23.27 -3.76
CA ILE A 153 -6.03 22.32 -4.46
C ILE A 153 -6.68 21.90 -5.78
N ASP A 154 -5.88 21.84 -6.83
CA ASP A 154 -6.29 21.35 -8.15
C ASP A 154 -6.29 19.81 -8.15
N THR A 155 -7.48 19.23 -7.97
CA THR A 155 -7.71 17.77 -7.88
C THR A 155 -7.67 17.04 -9.22
N SER A 156 -7.44 17.77 -10.32
CA SER A 156 -7.15 17.20 -11.64
C SER A 156 -5.69 16.77 -11.78
N LYS A 157 -4.82 17.22 -10.87
CA LYS A 157 -3.38 16.94 -10.83
C LYS A 157 -3.00 16.21 -9.56
N ASP A 158 -1.79 15.66 -9.56
CA ASP A 158 -1.12 15.23 -8.33
C ASP A 158 -1.00 16.41 -7.37
N PHE A 159 -1.09 16.14 -6.08
CA PHE A 159 -0.93 17.13 -5.03
C PHE A 159 -0.16 16.57 -3.84
N THR A 160 0.28 17.46 -2.97
CA THR A 160 1.03 17.09 -1.76
C THR A 160 0.28 17.54 -0.52
N VAL A 161 0.14 16.64 0.46
CA VAL A 161 -0.43 16.94 1.78
C VAL A 161 0.61 16.63 2.85
N ASN A 162 0.99 17.63 3.64
CA ASN A 162 2.00 17.48 4.71
C ASN A 162 3.31 16.82 4.25
N GLY A 163 3.71 17.07 3.00
CA GLY A 163 4.91 16.48 2.39
C GLY A 163 4.71 15.11 1.72
N MET A 164 3.57 14.45 1.89
CA MET A 164 3.23 13.20 1.20
C MET A 164 2.56 13.50 -0.14
N LYS A 165 3.08 12.92 -1.23
CA LYS A 165 2.50 13.06 -2.57
C LYS A 165 1.34 12.09 -2.76
N TYR A 166 0.25 12.58 -3.36
CA TYR A 166 -0.92 11.81 -3.74
C TYR A 166 -1.19 11.94 -5.24
N SER A 167 -1.57 10.82 -5.85
CA SER A 167 -1.93 10.69 -7.27
C SER A 167 -3.09 9.73 -7.45
N LYS A 168 -3.86 9.88 -8.53
CA LYS A 168 -4.90 8.90 -8.89
C LYS A 168 -4.27 7.67 -9.54
N ASN A 169 -4.59 6.49 -9.04
CA ASN A 169 -4.22 5.23 -9.66
C ASN A 169 -5.00 4.99 -10.97
N LYS A 170 -4.76 3.86 -11.64
CA LYS A 170 -5.45 3.47 -12.89
C LYS A 170 -6.97 3.37 -12.77
N ASP A 171 -7.48 3.13 -11.56
CA ASP A 171 -8.90 3.02 -11.25
C ASP A 171 -9.50 4.38 -10.82
N GLY A 172 -8.69 5.45 -10.85
CA GLY A 172 -9.09 6.82 -10.52
C GLY A 172 -9.07 7.16 -9.03
N TRP A 173 -8.55 6.28 -8.18
CA TRP A 173 -8.53 6.47 -6.72
C TRP A 173 -7.24 7.09 -6.23
N TYR A 174 -7.32 7.98 -5.24
CA TYR A 174 -6.12 8.56 -4.66
C TYR A 174 -5.31 7.53 -3.87
N GLU A 175 -4.02 7.48 -4.14
CA GLU A 175 -3.02 6.72 -3.39
C GLU A 175 -1.84 7.64 -3.07
N SER A 176 -1.19 7.38 -1.94
CA SER A 176 0.09 8.00 -1.64
C SER A 176 1.23 7.33 -2.40
N GLU A 177 2.29 8.09 -2.66
CA GLU A 177 3.54 7.59 -3.21
C GLU A 177 4.06 6.36 -2.44
N ALA A 178 4.01 6.40 -1.11
CA ALA A 178 4.40 5.27 -0.25
C ALA A 178 3.58 3.99 -0.53
N ASN A 179 2.29 4.12 -0.82
CA ASN A 179 1.44 2.96 -1.16
C ASN A 179 1.78 2.41 -2.55
N SER A 180 1.99 3.29 -3.54
CA SER A 180 2.38 2.89 -4.88
C SER A 180 3.75 2.20 -4.93
N GLU A 181 4.72 2.66 -4.13
CA GLU A 181 6.02 2.01 -3.94
C GLU A 181 5.87 0.62 -3.31
N ALA A 182 5.07 0.52 -2.24
CA ALA A 182 4.80 -0.75 -1.56
C ALA A 182 4.10 -1.76 -2.48
N GLN A 183 3.13 -1.32 -3.28
CA GLN A 183 2.47 -2.17 -4.27
C GLN A 183 3.45 -2.64 -5.35
N THR A 184 4.29 -1.74 -5.85
CA THR A 184 5.31 -2.09 -6.85
C THR A 184 6.28 -3.14 -6.28
N ALA A 185 6.72 -2.96 -5.03
CA ALA A 185 7.56 -3.94 -4.33
C ALA A 185 6.86 -5.30 -4.16
N TYR A 186 5.56 -5.30 -3.79
CA TYR A 186 4.76 -6.53 -3.70
C TYR A 186 4.63 -7.24 -5.05
N GLU A 187 4.35 -6.51 -6.12
CA GLU A 187 4.21 -7.08 -7.46
C GLU A 187 5.54 -7.64 -7.97
N GLN A 188 6.66 -6.97 -7.70
CA GLN A 188 7.99 -7.48 -7.98
C GLN A 188 8.30 -8.76 -7.18
N LEU A 189 7.97 -8.78 -5.89
CA LEU A 189 8.12 -9.97 -5.05
C LEU A 189 7.22 -11.12 -5.54
N LYS A 190 5.97 -10.83 -5.89
CA LYS A 190 5.04 -11.81 -6.46
C LYS A 190 5.54 -12.31 -7.82
N ALA A 191 6.09 -11.46 -8.68
CA ALA A 191 6.70 -11.88 -9.94
C ALA A 191 7.90 -12.81 -9.69
N ASN A 192 8.79 -12.42 -8.78
CA ASN A 192 9.94 -13.23 -8.35
C ASN A 192 9.50 -14.59 -7.77
N ASN A 193 8.43 -14.61 -6.95
CA ASN A 193 7.86 -15.82 -6.37
C ASN A 193 7.00 -16.62 -7.37
N ARG A 194 6.37 -15.97 -8.36
CA ARG A 194 5.69 -16.66 -9.47
C ARG A 194 6.70 -17.42 -10.30
N THR A 195 7.90 -16.88 -10.54
CA THR A 195 8.98 -17.66 -11.18
C THR A 195 9.27 -18.97 -10.42
N TYR A 196 9.06 -19.01 -9.10
CA TYR A 196 9.11 -20.23 -8.29
C TYR A 196 7.83 -21.10 -8.39
N GLN A 197 6.63 -20.50 -8.42
CA GLN A 197 5.36 -21.22 -8.58
C GLN A 197 5.08 -21.76 -10.00
N PHE A 198 5.64 -21.20 -11.06
CA PHE A 198 5.51 -21.70 -12.43
C PHE A 198 6.65 -22.66 -12.82
N ALA A 199 7.50 -23.05 -11.86
CA ALA A 199 8.34 -24.22 -12.03
C ALA A 199 7.45 -25.48 -12.13
N ASP A 200 7.73 -26.34 -13.11
CA ASP A 200 6.98 -27.57 -13.41
C ASP A 200 6.71 -28.46 -12.16
N GLU A 201 5.74 -29.36 -12.23
CA GLU A 201 5.41 -30.28 -11.11
C GLU A 201 6.61 -31.17 -10.69
N LYS A 202 7.54 -31.48 -11.61
CA LYS A 202 8.77 -32.24 -11.31
C LYS A 202 9.71 -31.55 -10.32
N PRO A 203 10.08 -30.26 -10.48
CA PRO A 203 10.87 -29.53 -9.48
C PRO A 203 10.13 -29.27 -8.17
N LYS A 204 8.81 -29.03 -8.19
CA LYS A 204 8.00 -28.91 -6.96
C LYS A 204 7.95 -30.21 -6.17
N ASN A 205 7.74 -31.36 -6.82
CA ASN A 205 7.69 -32.66 -6.15
C ASN A 205 9.06 -33.14 -5.63
N ARG A 206 10.20 -32.68 -6.18
CA ARG A 206 11.53 -33.05 -5.66
C ARG A 206 11.94 -32.33 -4.37
N LEU A 207 11.29 -31.22 -4.01
CA LEU A 207 11.53 -30.54 -2.72
C LEU A 207 10.75 -31.18 -1.57
N LEU A 208 9.59 -31.81 -1.86
CA LEU A 208 8.83 -32.59 -0.88
C LEU A 208 9.42 -33.99 -0.65
N ILE A 209 10.17 -34.53 -1.62
CA ILE A 209 10.88 -35.81 -1.50
C ILE A 209 12.27 -35.57 -0.87
N LEU A 210 12.27 -35.02 0.34
CA LEU A 210 13.38 -35.16 1.29
C LEU A 210 13.04 -36.21 2.35
N VAL A 211 12.21 -37.21 1.99
CA VAL A 211 12.03 -38.46 2.73
C VAL A 211 12.44 -39.61 1.80
N ILE A 212 13.41 -40.36 2.30
CA ILE A 212 14.16 -41.46 1.68
C ILE A 212 13.25 -42.45 0.94
N ILE A 213 13.46 -42.67 -0.36
CA ILE A 213 13.19 -43.96 -1.00
C ILE A 213 14.27 -44.25 -2.05
N THR A 214 15.12 -45.23 -1.74
CA THR A 214 16.05 -45.89 -2.66
C THR A 214 15.26 -46.84 -3.56
N PHE A 215 15.37 -46.74 -4.89
CA PHE A 215 14.95 -47.82 -5.80
C PHE A 215 16.09 -48.22 -6.75
N LYS A 216 16.56 -49.45 -6.57
CA LYS A 216 17.58 -50.14 -7.34
C LYS A 216 16.94 -50.69 -8.62
N GLN A 217 17.53 -50.41 -9.77
CA GLN A 217 17.14 -51.00 -11.06
C GLN A 217 17.32 -52.53 -11.05
N TYR A 218 16.41 -53.23 -11.73
CA TYR A 218 16.80 -54.43 -12.49
C TYR A 218 16.23 -54.35 -13.90
N ARG A 219 17.13 -54.39 -14.88
CA ARG A 219 16.85 -54.69 -16.29
C ARG A 219 16.56 -56.17 -16.44
N ARG A 220 15.68 -56.53 -17.37
CA ARG A 220 16.02 -57.55 -18.37
C ARG A 220 15.60 -57.05 -19.75
N VAL A 221 16.47 -57.42 -20.68
CA VAL A 221 16.60 -57.16 -22.13
C VAL A 221 15.28 -56.90 -22.84
#